data_AF-A0A0Q8QAI7-F1
#
_entry.id   AF-A0A0Q8QAI7-F1
#
_cell.length_a   1.000
_cell.length_b   1.000
_cell.length_c   1.000
_cell.angle_alpha   90.00
_cell.angle_beta   90.00
_cell.angle_gamma   90.00
#
_symmetry.space_group_name_H-M   'P 1'
#
loop_
_entity.id
_entity.type
_entity.pdbx_description
1 polymer ?
#
loop_
_entity_poly.entity_id
_entity_poly.type
_entity_poly.pdbx_seq_one_letter_code
_entity_poly.pdbx_strand_id
1 'polypeptide(L)'
;MLNEKSAGGVAPGSAEGARSATGGEPGARAEVKRWSAARKKEVVLRLLRGEPVDAVSREVAVPIYKLEQWRDRALAGIDAGLKERENDPVISQLDDANRRIGELVMEVEILQKERRAKRPLVGRRSSR
;
A
#
# COMPACT_ATOMS: atom_id res chain seq x y z
N MET A 1 -37.40 60.78 -51.79
CA MET A 1 -37.33 60.62 -50.31
C MET A 1 -35.89 60.34 -49.96
N LEU A 2 -35.18 61.39 -49.54
CA LEU A 2 -33.85 61.33 -48.96
C LEU A 2 -34.00 61.05 -47.47
N ASN A 3 -33.13 60.19 -46.93
CA ASN A 3 -32.48 60.33 -45.62
C ASN A 3 -31.74 59.03 -45.30
N GLU A 4 -30.58 58.99 -44.65
CA GLU A 4 -29.46 59.90 -44.46
C GLU A 4 -28.46 59.00 -43.71
N LYS A 5 -27.18 58.99 -44.10
CA LYS A 5 -26.09 58.42 -43.30
C LYS A 5 -25.55 59.51 -42.36
N SER A 6 -25.35 59.19 -41.09
CA SER A 6 -24.40 59.87 -40.19
C SER A 6 -24.18 58.94 -38.96
N ALA A 7 -23.02 58.35 -38.67
CA ALA A 7 -21.66 58.84 -38.40
C ALA A 7 -21.43 59.32 -36.94
N GLY A 8 -20.37 58.76 -36.33
CA GLY A 8 -19.73 59.19 -35.07
C GLY A 8 -20.05 58.30 -33.85
N GLY A 9 -19.12 57.78 -33.03
CA GLY A 9 -17.67 57.94 -32.92
C GLY A 9 -17.25 57.82 -31.43
N VAL A 10 -16.18 57.05 -31.14
CA VAL A 10 -15.21 57.17 -30.02
C VAL A 10 -15.72 56.82 -28.59
N ALA A 11 -15.46 55.63 -28.02
CA ALA A 11 -14.25 55.10 -27.33
C ALA A 11 -14.52 54.85 -25.80
N PRO A 12 -13.58 54.31 -25.01
CA PRO A 12 -13.72 53.01 -24.33
C PRO A 12 -14.09 53.15 -22.84
N GLY A 13 -15.08 52.37 -22.40
CA GLY A 13 -15.48 52.28 -21.00
C GLY A 13 -14.66 51.23 -20.25
N SER A 14 -13.99 51.71 -19.20
CA SER A 14 -13.04 51.00 -18.35
C SER A 14 -13.68 49.88 -17.50
N ALA A 15 -12.85 48.85 -17.30
CA ALA A 15 -12.63 48.11 -16.07
C ALA A 15 -13.74 47.27 -15.40
N GLU A 16 -13.32 46.05 -15.08
CA GLU A 16 -13.55 45.39 -13.78
C GLU A 16 -14.81 44.52 -13.65
N GLY A 17 -14.60 43.21 -13.70
CA GLY A 17 -15.66 42.22 -13.51
C GLY A 17 -15.13 40.81 -13.36
N ALA A 18 -14.34 40.60 -12.30
CA ALA A 18 -14.13 39.31 -11.64
C ALA A 18 -13.80 38.10 -12.52
N ARG A 19 -12.49 37.96 -12.80
CA ARG A 19 -11.80 36.66 -12.70
C ARG A 19 -12.35 35.88 -11.49
N SER A 20 -13.19 34.88 -11.73
CA SER A 20 -13.61 33.92 -10.69
C SER A 20 -12.38 33.09 -10.27
N ALA A 21 -11.63 33.65 -9.34
CA ALA A 21 -10.75 32.92 -8.46
C ALA A 21 -11.46 32.85 -7.10
N THR A 22 -12.31 31.84 -6.93
CA THR A 22 -12.78 31.47 -5.59
C THR A 22 -12.87 29.96 -5.49
N GLY A 23 -11.99 29.40 -4.66
CA GLY A 23 -12.34 28.23 -3.86
C GLY A 23 -11.99 26.86 -4.45
N GLY A 24 -10.88 26.73 -5.18
CA GLY A 24 -10.20 25.42 -5.20
C GLY A 24 -9.58 25.20 -3.83
N GLU A 25 -10.35 24.67 -2.88
CA GLU A 25 -9.86 24.22 -1.57
C GLU A 25 -8.55 23.43 -1.76
N PRO A 26 -7.40 23.91 -1.24
CA PRO A 26 -6.16 23.18 -1.31
C PRO A 26 -6.24 22.07 -0.27
N GLY A 27 -6.54 20.86 -0.73
CA GLY A 27 -6.24 19.64 -0.02
C GLY A 27 -6.87 19.55 1.37
N ALA A 28 -8.14 19.14 1.41
CA ALA A 28 -8.47 18.06 2.33
C ALA A 28 -7.50 16.94 1.95
N ARG A 29 -6.39 16.84 2.69
CA ARG A 29 -5.44 15.75 2.63
C ARG A 29 -6.27 14.52 2.93
N ALA A 30 -6.89 13.97 1.88
CA ALA A 30 -7.81 12.86 1.97
C ALA A 30 -7.04 11.85 2.77
N GLU A 31 -7.47 11.65 4.01
CA GLU A 31 -6.82 10.70 4.90
C GLU A 31 -6.72 9.44 4.06
N VAL A 32 -5.48 9.04 3.76
CA VAL A 32 -5.25 7.86 2.93
C VAL A 32 -5.67 6.71 3.82
N LYS A 33 -6.99 6.44 3.85
CA LYS A 33 -7.58 5.44 4.68
C LYS A 33 -7.01 4.14 4.16
N ARG A 34 -6.12 3.56 4.97
CA ARG A 34 -5.38 2.37 4.59
C ARG A 34 -6.40 1.27 4.31
N TRP A 35 -6.43 0.80 3.07
CA TRP A 35 -7.30 -0.29 2.68
C TRP A 35 -6.82 -1.59 3.35
N SER A 36 -7.66 -2.17 4.20
CA SER A 36 -7.40 -3.49 4.76
C SER A 36 -7.49 -4.56 3.67
N ALA A 37 -6.75 -5.66 3.85
CA ALA A 37 -6.78 -6.79 2.92
C ALA A 37 -8.20 -7.37 2.77
N ALA A 38 -8.94 -7.49 3.87
CA ALA A 38 -10.33 -7.97 3.88
C ALA A 38 -11.25 -7.10 3.01
N ARG A 39 -11.14 -5.77 3.11
CA ARG A 39 -11.97 -4.87 2.32
C ARG A 39 -11.60 -4.88 0.83
N LYS A 40 -10.31 -5.00 0.49
CA LYS A 40 -9.89 -5.21 -0.90
C LYS A 40 -10.44 -6.52 -1.48
N LYS A 41 -10.41 -7.60 -0.70
CA LYS A 41 -10.96 -8.90 -1.08
C LYS A 41 -12.45 -8.81 -1.43
N GLU A 42 -13.24 -8.15 -0.60
CA GLU A 42 -14.67 -7.94 -0.84
C GLU A 42 -14.92 -7.21 -2.18
N VAL A 43 -14.21 -6.10 -2.42
CA VAL A 43 -14.31 -5.35 -3.67
C VAL A 43 -13.92 -6.20 -4.88
N VAL A 44 -12.84 -6.97 -4.79
CA VAL A 44 -12.44 -7.89 -5.87
C VAL A 44 -13.49 -8.95 -6.13
N LEU A 45 -14.11 -9.53 -5.08
CA LEU A 45 -15.18 -10.53 -5.25
C LEU A 45 -16.40 -9.94 -5.97
N ARG A 46 -16.74 -8.67 -5.72
CA ARG A 46 -17.79 -7.97 -6.47
C ARG A 46 -17.47 -7.86 -7.96
N LEU A 47 -16.23 -7.48 -8.30
CA LEU A 47 -15.76 -7.42 -9.68
C LEU A 47 -15.79 -8.80 -10.37
N LEU A 48 -15.39 -9.87 -9.66
CA LEU A 48 -15.43 -11.24 -10.19
C LEU A 48 -16.86 -11.78 -10.37
N ARG A 49 -17.85 -11.25 -9.64
CA ARG A 49 -19.28 -11.55 -9.85
C ARG A 49 -19.88 -10.84 -11.06
N GLY A 50 -19.11 -9.97 -11.73
CA GLY A 50 -19.56 -9.25 -12.92
C GLY A 50 -20.22 -7.90 -12.64
N GLU A 51 -20.09 -7.34 -11.44
CA GLU A 51 -20.54 -5.97 -11.18
C GLU A 51 -19.74 -4.96 -12.05
N PRO A 52 -20.39 -3.95 -12.64
CA PRO A 52 -19.73 -3.00 -13.52
C PRO A 52 -18.70 -2.16 -12.74
N VAL A 53 -17.47 -2.10 -13.25
CA VAL A 53 -16.33 -1.46 -12.57
C VAL A 53 -16.57 0.03 -12.29
N ASP A 54 -17.34 0.71 -13.14
CA ASP A 54 -17.72 2.11 -12.96
C ASP A 54 -18.59 2.32 -11.72
N ALA A 55 -19.55 1.40 -11.46
CA ALA A 55 -20.42 1.49 -10.30
C ALA A 55 -19.63 1.24 -9.01
N VAL A 56 -18.79 0.20 -9.01
CA VAL A 56 -17.91 -0.15 -7.88
C VAL A 56 -16.93 0.99 -7.59
N SER A 57 -16.36 1.62 -8.62
CA SER A 57 -15.44 2.75 -8.49
C SER A 57 -16.09 3.95 -7.79
N ARG A 58 -17.32 4.28 -8.18
CA ARG A 58 -18.08 5.40 -7.59
C ARG A 58 -18.45 5.14 -6.14
N GLU A 59 -18.89 3.92 -5.80
CA GLU A 59 -19.28 3.56 -4.43
C GLU A 59 -18.07 3.51 -3.48
N VAL A 60 -16.97 2.93 -3.94
CA VAL A 60 -15.76 2.69 -3.13
C VAL A 60 -14.84 3.92 -3.14
N ALA A 61 -15.11 4.91 -4.00
CA ALA A 61 -14.29 6.09 -4.27
C ALA A 61 -12.83 5.76 -4.62
N VAL A 62 -12.64 4.67 -5.38
CA VAL A 62 -11.33 4.19 -5.83
C VAL A 62 -11.28 4.25 -7.35
N PRO A 63 -10.26 4.86 -7.96
CA PRO A 63 -10.11 4.90 -9.41
C PRO A 63 -10.10 3.51 -10.05
N ILE A 64 -10.70 3.40 -11.24
CA ILE A 64 -10.84 2.15 -12.00
C ILE A 64 -9.51 1.41 -12.16
N TYR A 65 -8.43 2.12 -12.54
CA TYR A 65 -7.11 1.50 -12.72
C TYR A 65 -6.58 0.80 -11.44
N LYS A 66 -6.93 1.29 -10.25
CA LYS A 66 -6.55 0.63 -8.99
C LYS A 66 -7.38 -0.61 -8.72
N LEU A 67 -8.67 -0.57 -9.09
CA LEU A 67 -9.57 -1.72 -8.96
C LEU A 67 -9.13 -2.86 -9.88
N GLU A 68 -8.76 -2.54 -11.13
CA GLU A 68 -8.19 -3.50 -12.07
C GLU A 68 -6.88 -4.08 -11.52
N GLN A 69 -5.98 -3.24 -11.02
CA GLN A 69 -4.75 -3.72 -10.39
C GLN A 69 -5.01 -4.65 -9.20
N TRP A 70 -6.08 -4.43 -8.42
CA TRP A 70 -6.45 -5.34 -7.33
C TRP A 70 -7.01 -6.66 -7.85
N ARG A 71 -7.83 -6.62 -8.91
CA ARG A 71 -8.34 -7.81 -9.59
C ARG A 71 -7.18 -8.66 -10.13
N ASP A 72 -6.23 -8.05 -10.85
CA ASP A 72 -5.12 -8.76 -11.46
C ASP A 72 -4.19 -9.38 -10.41
N ARG A 73 -3.90 -8.66 -9.33
CA ARG A 73 -3.15 -9.21 -8.18
C ARG A 73 -3.87 -10.37 -7.51
N ALA A 74 -5.19 -10.30 -7.38
CA ALA A 74 -5.96 -11.37 -6.79
C ALA A 74 -5.97 -12.63 -7.68
N LEU A 75 -6.11 -12.47 -8.99
CA LEU A 75 -6.00 -13.58 -9.95
C LEU A 75 -4.61 -14.21 -9.92
N ALA A 76 -3.55 -13.40 -9.93
CA ALA A 76 -2.19 -13.90 -9.77
C ALA A 76 -1.98 -14.65 -8.44
N GLY A 77 -2.61 -14.17 -7.36
CA GLY A 77 -2.58 -14.83 -6.05
C GLY A 77 -3.34 -16.17 -6.05
N ILE A 78 -4.48 -16.26 -6.75
CA ILE A 78 -5.21 -17.51 -6.95
C ILE A 78 -4.34 -18.50 -7.75
N ASP A 79 -3.74 -18.06 -8.86
CA ASP A 79 -2.86 -18.91 -9.66
C ASP A 79 -1.66 -19.41 -8.86
N ALA A 80 -1.07 -18.56 -8.03
CA ALA A 80 0.05 -18.94 -7.16
C ALA A 80 -0.40 -19.96 -6.10
N GLY A 81 -1.51 -19.70 -5.41
CA GLY A 81 -2.03 -20.61 -4.39
C GLY A 81 -2.51 -21.96 -4.95
N LEU A 82 -3.00 -21.99 -6.19
CA LEU A 82 -3.36 -23.25 -6.87
C LEU A 82 -2.13 -24.04 -7.35
N LYS A 83 -1.00 -23.36 -7.59
CA LYS A 83 0.28 -24.01 -7.92
C LYS A 83 1.02 -24.52 -6.68
N GLU A 84 0.75 -23.92 -5.52
CA GLU A 84 1.29 -24.37 -4.25
C GLU A 84 0.83 -25.80 -3.99
N ARG A 85 1.79 -26.73 -3.93
CA ARG A 85 1.52 -28.12 -3.62
C ARG A 85 1.42 -28.23 -2.10
N GLU A 86 0.31 -28.73 -1.60
CA GLU A 86 0.02 -28.92 -0.16
C GLU A 86 1.10 -29.71 0.60
N ASN A 87 1.95 -30.47 -0.11
CA ASN A 87 3.09 -31.17 0.43
C ASN A 87 4.34 -30.91 -0.45
N ASP A 88 4.74 -29.65 -0.61
CA ASP A 88 6.04 -29.37 -1.23
C ASP A 88 7.15 -29.95 -0.32
N PRO A 89 7.86 -31.00 -0.75
CA PRO A 89 8.90 -31.61 0.06
C PRO A 89 10.01 -30.61 0.40
N VAL A 90 10.20 -29.56 -0.40
CA VAL A 90 11.20 -28.51 -0.14
C VAL A 90 10.79 -27.66 1.07
N ILE A 91 9.51 -27.31 1.19
CA ILE A 91 9.01 -26.51 2.32
C ILE A 91 9.05 -27.32 3.62
N SER A 92 8.64 -28.59 3.58
CA SER A 92 8.75 -29.48 4.75
C SER A 92 10.20 -29.68 5.19
N GLN A 93 11.13 -29.88 4.25
CA GLN A 93 12.56 -30.00 4.56
C GLN A 93 13.14 -28.70 5.11
N LEU A 94 12.67 -27.55 4.62
CA LEU A 94 13.07 -26.25 5.12
C LEU A 94 12.58 -26.02 6.56
N ASP A 95 11.34 -26.38 6.86
CA ASP A 95 10.77 -26.28 8.21
C ASP A 95 11.49 -27.20 9.19
N ASP A 96 11.77 -28.44 8.80
CA ASP A 96 12.56 -29.38 9.59
C ASP A 96 13.99 -28.86 9.85
N ALA A 97 14.62 -28.28 8.82
CA ALA A 97 15.94 -27.66 8.95
C ALA A 97 15.91 -26.46 9.91
N ASN A 98 14.93 -25.56 9.77
CA ASN A 98 14.75 -24.40 10.64
C ASN A 98 14.52 -24.82 12.09
N ARG A 99 13.71 -25.87 12.32
CA ARG A 99 13.52 -26.46 13.64
C ARG A 99 14.83 -26.98 14.23
N ARG A 100 15.60 -27.75 13.45
CA ARG A 100 16.91 -28.29 13.87
C ARG A 100 17.89 -27.16 14.22
N ILE A 101 17.90 -26.10 13.43
CA ILE A 101 18.71 -24.90 13.68
C ILE A 101 18.30 -24.24 14.99
N GLY A 102 17.00 -24.08 15.24
CA GLY A 102 16.49 -23.54 16.50
C GLY A 102 16.95 -24.34 17.72
N GLU A 103 16.83 -25.67 17.65
CA GLU A 103 17.30 -26.60 18.70
C GLU A 103 18.81 -26.43 18.98
N LEU A 104 19.63 -26.39 17.92
CA LEU A 104 21.08 -26.20 18.03
C LEU A 104 21.46 -24.81 18.57
N VAL A 105 20.76 -23.76 18.15
CA VAL A 105 20.99 -22.39 18.65
C VAL A 105 20.72 -22.34 20.15
N MET A 106 19.61 -22.92 20.61
CA MET A 106 19.29 -22.99 22.04
C MET A 106 20.37 -23.75 22.83
N GLU A 107 20.83 -24.90 22.32
CA GLU A 107 21.88 -25.68 22.96
C GLU A 107 23.20 -24.90 23.06
N VAL A 108 23.61 -24.25 21.96
CA VAL A 108 24.82 -23.42 21.93
C VAL A 108 24.72 -22.26 22.91
N GLU A 109 23.57 -21.59 23.02
CA GLU A 109 23.36 -20.52 23.99
C GLU A 109 23.50 -20.99 25.44
N ILE A 110 22.94 -22.15 25.78
CA ILE A 110 23.08 -22.76 27.11
C ILE A 110 24.56 -23.07 27.40
N LEU A 111 25.24 -23.74 26.47
CA LEU A 111 26.66 -24.08 26.63
C LEU A 111 27.55 -22.83 26.78
N GLN A 112 27.26 -21.76 26.03
CA GLN A 112 27.97 -20.49 26.16
C GLN A 112 27.74 -19.85 27.53
N LYS A 113 26.50 -19.87 28.06
CA LYS A 113 26.19 -19.37 29.40
C LYS A 113 26.94 -20.17 30.47
N GLU A 114 26.96 -21.50 30.38
CA GLU A 114 27.71 -22.34 31.30
C GLU A 114 29.22 -22.06 31.28
N ARG A 115 29.82 -21.94 30.08
CA ARG A 115 31.25 -21.61 29.94
C ARG A 115 31.58 -20.25 30.55
N ARG A 116 30.70 -19.26 30.41
CA ARG A 116 30.87 -17.94 31.02
C ARG A 116 30.78 -18.00 32.54
N ALA A 117 29.84 -18.79 33.08
CA ALA A 117 29.71 -18.98 34.53
C ALA A 117 30.91 -19.74 35.14
N LYS A 118 31.46 -20.72 34.40
CA LYS A 118 32.61 -21.54 34.84
C LYS A 118 33.97 -20.89 34.57
N ARG A 119 34.04 -19.73 33.91
CA ARG A 119 35.31 -19.01 33.73
C ARG A 119 35.74 -18.43 35.07
N PRO A 120 36.88 -18.86 35.65
CA PRO A 120 37.42 -18.22 36.84
C PRO A 120 37.67 -16.76 36.49
N LEU A 121 37.19 -15.84 37.33
CA LEU A 121 37.67 -14.46 37.28
C LEU A 121 39.19 -14.53 37.30
N VAL A 122 39.86 -14.02 36.26
CA VAL A 122 41.33 -13.95 36.23
C VAL A 122 41.73 -13.24 37.52
N GLY A 123 42.32 -13.98 38.45
CA GLY A 123 42.67 -13.49 39.77
C GLY A 123 43.50 -12.23 39.60
N ARG A 124 42.95 -11.10 40.05
CA ARG A 124 43.64 -9.80 40.06
C ARG A 124 44.96 -10.03 40.78
N ARG A 125 46.10 -9.87 40.08
CA ARG A 125 47.42 -9.99 40.72
C ARG A 125 47.45 -9.01 41.89
N SER A 126 47.57 -9.54 43.11
CA SER A 126 47.86 -8.74 44.30
C SER A 126 49.19 -8.03 44.06
N SER A 127 49.18 -6.69 43.99
CA SER A 127 50.41 -5.91 43.95
C SER A 127 51.03 -5.97 45.35
N ARG A 128 52.24 -6.54 45.44
CA ARG A 128 53.15 -6.26 46.54
C ARG A 128 53.70 -4.86 46.40
#